data_AF-A0A7S0A682-F1
#
_entry.id   AF-A0A7S0A682-F1
#
_cell.length_a   1.000
_cell.length_b   1.000
_cell.length_c   1.000
_cell.angle_alpha   90.00
_cell.angle_beta   90.00
_cell.angle_gamma   90.00
#
_symmetry.space_group_name_H-M   'P 1'
#
loop_
_entity.id
_entity.type
_entity.pdbx_description
1 polymer ?
#
loop_
_entity_poly.entity_id
_entity_poly.type
_entity_poly.pdbx_seq_one_letter_code
_entity_poly.pdbx_strand_id
1 'polypeptide(L)'
;AYEMLMQDLKAQIEQATQDRTEKSETKAKKLQAKADAEGDKADTTSTRDADQAYLNDLTATCEQKASDFESRQQLRAEEIAAIDKAIEILSSAAVTGNAEKYLPTMLQKGSALAVLRANSESQVQTQAAEYLRGRARELSSRVLSALAGRVADDPFRKVKKMIKDLLVRLMEEANDEAEHKGWC
;
A
#
# COMPACT_ATOMS: atom_id res chain seq x y z
N ALA A 1 -21.09 58.24 63.07
CA ALA A 1 -21.76 58.45 61.77
C ALA A 1 -20.75 58.43 60.61
N TYR A 2 -19.73 59.30 60.62
CA TYR A 2 -18.69 59.35 59.57
C TYR A 2 -17.85 58.06 59.44
N GLU A 3 -17.47 57.45 60.57
CA GLU A 3 -16.71 56.19 60.58
C GLU A 3 -17.46 55.00 59.97
N MET A 4 -18.76 54.85 60.26
CA MET A 4 -19.58 53.80 59.63
C MET A 4 -19.68 53.99 58.12
N LEU A 5 -19.84 55.24 57.65
CA LEU A 5 -19.89 55.54 56.22
C LEU A 5 -18.57 55.19 55.51
N MET A 6 -17.43 55.51 56.14
CA MET A 6 -16.11 55.14 55.63
C MET A 6 -15.90 53.62 55.57
N GLN A 7 -16.40 52.90 56.56
CA GLN A 7 -16.29 51.44 56.61
C GLN A 7 -17.16 50.78 55.52
N ASP A 8 -18.38 51.29 55.32
CA ASP A 8 -19.29 50.83 54.25
C ASP A 8 -18.72 51.11 52.85
N LEU A 9 -18.19 52.31 52.61
CA LEU A 9 -17.52 52.66 51.34
C LEU A 9 -16.31 51.77 51.06
N LYS A 10 -15.51 51.43 52.08
CA LYS A 10 -14.39 50.48 51.92
C LYS A 10 -14.88 49.09 51.55
N ALA A 11 -15.92 48.59 52.21
CA ALA A 11 -16.50 47.28 51.91
C ALA A 11 -17.08 47.25 50.47
N GLN A 12 -17.76 48.31 50.05
CA GLN A 12 -18.27 48.42 48.67
C GLN A 12 -17.15 48.45 47.62
N ILE A 13 -16.07 49.18 47.87
CA ILE A 13 -14.90 49.21 46.96
C ILE A 13 -14.24 47.83 46.87
N GLU A 14 -14.09 47.14 48.00
CA GLU A 14 -13.49 45.81 48.04
C GLU A 14 -14.34 44.78 47.29
N GLN A 15 -15.66 44.78 47.53
CA GLN A 15 -16.60 43.93 46.79
C GLN A 15 -16.60 44.24 45.29
N ALA A 16 -16.68 45.51 44.91
CA ALA A 16 -16.66 45.90 43.50
C ALA A 16 -15.32 45.53 42.82
N THR A 17 -14.21 45.54 43.56
CA THR A 17 -12.89 45.13 43.07
C THR A 17 -12.81 43.61 42.88
N GLN A 18 -13.36 42.82 43.81
CA GLN A 18 -13.49 41.36 43.66
C GLN A 18 -14.38 41.01 42.46
N ASP A 19 -15.59 41.55 42.40
CA ASP A 19 -16.53 41.31 41.30
C ASP A 19 -15.92 41.64 39.93
N ARG A 20 -15.18 42.75 39.83
CA ARG A 20 -14.49 43.13 38.59
C ARG A 20 -13.43 42.10 38.21
N THR A 21 -12.69 41.60 39.18
CA THR A 21 -11.62 40.62 38.97
C THR A 21 -12.20 39.29 38.50
N GLU A 22 -13.21 38.77 39.20
CA GLU A 22 -13.90 37.53 38.82
C GLU A 22 -14.56 37.62 37.44
N LYS A 23 -15.22 38.74 37.13
CA LYS A 23 -15.82 38.97 35.80
C LYS A 23 -14.75 39.05 34.71
N SER A 24 -13.61 39.67 34.99
CA SER A 24 -12.49 39.73 34.05
C SER A 24 -11.91 38.35 33.76
N GLU A 25 -11.69 37.54 34.79
CA GLU A 25 -11.22 36.16 34.65
C GLU A 25 -12.23 35.29 33.91
N THR A 26 -13.51 35.41 34.25
CA THR A 26 -14.58 34.67 33.57
C THR A 26 -14.67 35.05 32.10
N LYS A 27 -14.57 36.34 31.78
CA LYS A 27 -14.55 36.82 30.39
C LYS A 27 -13.35 36.24 29.63
N ALA A 28 -12.16 36.24 30.23
CA ALA A 28 -10.97 35.65 29.62
C ALA A 28 -11.16 34.16 29.33
N LYS A 29 -11.65 33.38 30.30
CA LYS A 29 -11.95 31.95 30.13
C LYS A 29 -12.98 31.70 29.02
N LYS A 30 -14.04 32.51 28.95
CA LYS A 30 -15.08 32.38 27.91
C LYS A 30 -14.56 32.75 26.52
N LEU A 31 -13.69 33.74 26.40
CA LEU A 31 -13.06 34.08 25.13
C LEU A 31 -12.11 32.99 24.65
N GLN A 32 -11.34 32.40 25.56
CA GLN A 32 -10.47 31.26 25.25
C GLN A 32 -11.30 30.05 24.79
N ALA A 33 -12.31 29.63 25.58
CA ALA A 33 -13.18 28.52 25.21
C ALA A 33 -13.92 28.74 23.88
N LYS A 34 -14.26 30.00 23.56
CA LYS A 34 -14.83 30.35 22.26
C LYS A 34 -13.81 30.13 21.14
N ALA A 35 -12.58 30.62 21.31
CA ALA A 35 -11.53 30.47 20.31
C ALA A 35 -11.18 28.99 20.07
N ASP A 36 -11.08 28.21 21.16
CA ASP A 36 -10.83 26.77 21.09
C ASP A 36 -11.96 26.07 20.32
N ALA A 37 -13.22 26.35 20.66
CA ALA A 37 -14.37 25.75 19.97
C ALA A 37 -14.50 26.18 18.49
N GLU A 38 -14.12 27.41 18.13
CA GLU A 38 -14.06 27.86 16.74
C GLU A 38 -12.94 27.15 15.96
N GLY A 39 -11.79 26.90 16.60
CA GLY A 39 -10.69 26.10 16.05
C GLY A 39 -11.10 24.65 15.82
N ASP A 40 -11.62 23.98 16.86
CA ASP A 40 -12.08 22.59 16.78
C ASP A 40 -13.15 22.41 15.68
N LYS A 41 -14.06 23.38 15.55
CA LYS A 41 -15.06 23.36 14.49
C LYS A 41 -14.43 23.46 13.11
N ALA A 42 -13.46 24.33 12.92
CA ALA A 42 -12.77 24.49 11.64
C ALA A 42 -12.02 23.21 11.25
N ASP A 43 -11.27 22.64 12.18
CA ASP A 43 -10.51 21.41 11.98
C ASP A 43 -11.45 20.23 11.68
N THR A 44 -12.50 20.05 12.48
CA THR A 44 -13.50 18.99 12.27
C THR A 44 -14.20 19.12 10.92
N THR A 45 -14.52 20.35 10.50
CA THR A 45 -15.15 20.60 9.19
C THR A 45 -14.20 20.23 8.05
N SER A 46 -12.93 20.63 8.16
CA SER A 46 -11.88 20.30 7.19
C SER A 46 -11.69 18.80 7.03
N THR A 47 -11.55 18.07 8.16
CA THR A 47 -11.41 16.61 8.17
C THR A 47 -12.63 15.94 7.56
N ARG A 48 -13.85 16.35 7.95
CA ARG A 48 -15.09 15.81 7.39
C ARG A 48 -15.16 15.99 5.87
N ASP A 49 -14.78 17.17 5.37
CA ASP A 49 -14.85 17.46 3.93
C ASP A 49 -13.83 16.63 3.15
N ALA A 50 -12.64 16.42 3.71
CA ALA A 50 -11.64 15.52 3.15
C ALA A 50 -12.13 14.05 3.14
N ASP A 51 -12.72 13.58 4.24
CA ASP A 51 -13.25 12.22 4.35
C ASP A 51 -14.42 12.00 3.38
N GLN A 52 -15.30 12.99 3.20
CA GLN A 52 -16.40 12.91 2.25
C GLN A 52 -15.88 12.85 0.80
N ALA A 53 -14.85 13.64 0.47
CA ALA A 53 -14.23 13.59 -0.85
C ALA A 53 -13.58 12.21 -1.11
N TYR A 54 -12.86 11.67 -0.12
CA TYR A 54 -12.27 10.35 -0.19
C TYR A 54 -13.32 9.24 -0.36
N LEU A 55 -14.42 9.30 0.39
CA LEU A 55 -15.52 8.34 0.29
C LEU A 55 -16.14 8.35 -1.11
N ASN A 56 -16.34 9.54 -1.69
CA ASN A 56 -16.91 9.67 -3.03
C ASN A 56 -15.98 9.05 -4.08
N ASP A 57 -14.68 9.35 -4.02
CA ASP A 57 -13.68 8.79 -4.95
C ASP A 57 -13.55 7.27 -4.81
N LEU A 58 -13.54 6.77 -3.57
CA LEU A 58 -13.49 5.34 -3.28
C LEU A 58 -14.73 4.62 -3.84
N THR A 59 -15.91 5.20 -3.64
CA THR A 59 -17.18 4.63 -4.14
C THR A 59 -17.17 4.54 -5.66
N ALA A 60 -16.82 5.63 -6.35
CA ALA A 60 -16.73 5.65 -7.81
C ALA A 60 -15.70 4.63 -8.32
N THR A 61 -14.53 4.53 -7.66
CA THR A 61 -13.49 3.56 -8.01
C THR A 61 -13.98 2.12 -7.81
N CYS A 62 -14.70 1.84 -6.74
CA CYS A 62 -15.26 0.52 -6.46
C CYS A 62 -16.31 0.12 -7.50
N GLU A 63 -17.23 1.03 -7.85
CA GLU A 63 -18.25 0.80 -8.88
C GLU A 63 -17.62 0.53 -10.25
N GLN A 64 -16.65 1.36 -10.66
CA GLN A 64 -15.94 1.18 -11.92
C GLN A 64 -15.21 -0.17 -11.96
N LYS A 65 -14.47 -0.52 -10.90
CA LYS A 65 -13.75 -1.80 -10.83
C LYS A 65 -14.69 -3.00 -10.83
N ALA A 66 -15.86 -2.89 -10.19
CA ALA A 66 -16.86 -3.95 -10.21
C ALA A 66 -17.38 -4.18 -11.64
N SER A 67 -17.76 -3.10 -12.34
CA SER A 67 -18.20 -3.17 -13.73
C SER A 67 -17.12 -3.71 -14.67
N ASP A 68 -15.87 -3.24 -14.52
CA ASP A 68 -14.74 -3.73 -15.32
C ASP A 68 -14.47 -5.21 -15.07
N PHE A 69 -14.58 -5.67 -13.81
CA PHE A 69 -14.38 -7.06 -13.45
C PHE A 69 -15.47 -7.97 -14.04
N GLU A 70 -16.73 -7.54 -13.99
CA GLU A 70 -17.85 -8.27 -14.59
C GLU A 70 -17.69 -8.40 -16.10
N SER A 71 -17.38 -7.29 -16.79
CA SER A 71 -17.10 -7.28 -18.23
C SER A 71 -15.95 -8.23 -18.60
N ARG A 72 -14.86 -8.20 -17.84
CA ARG A 72 -13.71 -9.11 -18.04
C ARG A 72 -14.07 -10.57 -17.80
N GLN A 73 -14.91 -10.87 -16.81
CA GLN A 73 -15.40 -12.23 -16.55
C GLN A 73 -16.20 -12.76 -17.74
N GLN A 74 -17.09 -11.94 -18.29
CA GLN A 74 -17.86 -12.31 -19.47
C GLN A 74 -16.94 -12.52 -20.68
N LEU A 75 -16.07 -11.56 -20.99
CA LEU A 75 -15.13 -11.67 -22.11
C LEU A 75 -14.25 -12.92 -21.97
N ARG A 76 -13.77 -13.23 -20.76
CA ARG A 76 -12.97 -14.44 -20.52
C ARG A 76 -13.76 -15.73 -20.79
N ALA A 77 -15.04 -15.77 -20.43
CA ALA A 77 -15.89 -16.93 -20.74
C ALA A 77 -16.06 -17.11 -22.25
N GLU A 78 -16.26 -16.01 -22.98
CA GLU A 78 -16.34 -15.99 -24.45
C GLU A 78 -15.00 -16.40 -25.10
N GLU A 79 -13.88 -15.91 -24.58
CA GLU A 79 -12.53 -16.30 -25.01
C GLU A 79 -12.27 -17.80 -24.83
N ILE A 80 -12.64 -18.37 -23.68
CA ILE A 80 -12.51 -19.81 -23.42
C ILE A 80 -13.34 -20.60 -24.44
N ALA A 81 -14.59 -20.20 -24.67
CA ALA A 81 -15.44 -20.87 -25.66
C ALA A 81 -14.85 -20.79 -27.08
N ALA A 82 -14.25 -19.65 -27.45
CA ALA A 82 -13.58 -19.49 -28.74
C ALA A 82 -12.32 -20.37 -28.86
N ILE A 83 -11.52 -20.47 -27.80
CA ILE A 83 -10.34 -21.35 -27.75
C ILE A 83 -10.76 -22.82 -27.85
N ASP A 84 -11.80 -23.23 -27.13
CA ASP A 84 -12.33 -24.60 -27.19
C ASP A 84 -12.81 -24.94 -28.61
N LYS A 85 -13.48 -23.99 -29.28
CA LYS A 85 -13.85 -24.15 -30.69
C LYS A 85 -12.65 -24.23 -31.63
N ALA A 86 -11.60 -23.44 -31.39
CA ALA A 86 -10.37 -23.56 -32.17
C ALA A 86 -9.71 -24.94 -31.97
N ILE A 87 -9.67 -25.46 -30.73
CA ILE A 87 -9.16 -26.80 -30.43
C ILE A 87 -10.00 -27.87 -31.14
N GLU A 88 -11.34 -27.76 -31.11
CA GLU A 88 -12.24 -28.67 -31.81
C GLU A 88 -11.96 -28.72 -33.32
N ILE A 89 -11.80 -27.55 -33.96
CA ILE A 89 -11.49 -27.46 -35.40
C ILE A 89 -10.11 -28.05 -35.69
N LEU A 90 -9.09 -27.70 -34.90
CA LEU A 90 -7.72 -28.17 -35.11
C LEU A 90 -7.56 -29.68 -34.85
N SER A 91 -8.35 -30.24 -33.94
CA SER A 91 -8.35 -31.68 -33.63
C SER A 91 -9.21 -32.51 -34.59
N SER A 92 -10.03 -31.86 -35.43
CA SER A 92 -10.84 -32.56 -36.43
C SER A 92 -9.97 -33.34 -37.44
N ALA A 93 -10.46 -34.52 -37.85
CA ALA A 93 -9.74 -35.42 -38.76
C ALA A 93 -9.37 -34.77 -40.11
N ALA A 94 -10.13 -33.76 -40.56
CA ALA A 94 -9.86 -33.00 -41.77
C ALA A 94 -8.59 -32.14 -41.68
N VAL A 95 -8.21 -31.70 -40.47
CA VAL A 95 -7.03 -30.86 -40.22
C VAL A 95 -5.84 -31.71 -39.76
N THR A 96 -6.05 -32.66 -38.85
CA THR A 96 -4.97 -33.53 -38.34
C THR A 96 -4.41 -34.47 -39.41
N GLY A 97 -5.24 -35.02 -40.29
CA GLY A 97 -4.78 -35.87 -41.41
C GLY A 97 -3.98 -35.12 -42.48
N ASN A 98 -4.15 -33.80 -42.60
CA ASN A 98 -3.32 -32.96 -43.47
C ASN A 98 -2.03 -32.51 -42.77
N ALA A 99 -2.05 -32.32 -41.45
CA ALA A 99 -0.84 -32.01 -40.69
C ALA A 99 0.20 -33.14 -40.79
N GLU A 100 -0.22 -34.40 -40.73
CA GLU A 100 0.68 -35.57 -40.91
C GLU A 100 1.26 -35.69 -42.32
N LYS A 101 0.56 -35.18 -43.34
CA LYS A 101 0.98 -35.22 -44.75
C LYS A 101 1.94 -34.09 -45.12
N TYR A 102 1.83 -32.91 -44.47
CA TYR A 102 2.55 -31.70 -44.87
C TYR A 102 3.47 -31.10 -43.78
N LEU A 103 3.36 -31.50 -42.51
CA LEU A 103 4.30 -31.11 -41.46
C LEU A 103 5.24 -32.28 -41.12
N PRO A 104 6.57 -32.10 -41.21
CA PRO A 104 7.49 -33.08 -40.63
C PRO A 104 7.23 -33.15 -39.12
N THR A 105 7.05 -34.35 -38.59
CA THR A 105 6.78 -34.65 -37.17
C THR A 105 7.65 -33.81 -36.25
N MET A 106 7.07 -32.78 -35.64
CA MET A 106 7.76 -31.92 -34.70
C MET A 106 7.84 -32.66 -33.35
N LEU A 107 9.01 -33.25 -33.07
CA LEU A 107 9.37 -33.90 -31.81
C LEU A 107 9.44 -32.89 -30.64
N GLN A 108 8.29 -32.34 -30.21
CA GLN A 108 8.22 -31.63 -28.94
C GLN A 108 8.10 -32.64 -27.79
N LYS A 109 9.25 -33.18 -27.35
CA LYS A 109 9.36 -33.85 -26.06
C LYS A 109 9.20 -32.84 -24.92
N GLY A 110 8.00 -32.84 -24.32
CA GLY A 110 7.71 -32.65 -22.89
C GLY A 110 8.43 -31.57 -22.06
N SER A 111 7.62 -30.67 -21.50
CA SER A 111 7.82 -29.95 -20.22
C SER A 111 8.91 -28.86 -20.15
N ALA A 112 8.70 -27.75 -20.87
CA ALA A 112 9.43 -26.50 -20.60
C ALA A 112 8.66 -25.51 -19.68
N LEU A 113 7.40 -25.78 -19.32
CA LEU A 113 6.52 -24.79 -18.69
C LEU A 113 6.44 -24.87 -17.14
N ALA A 114 7.05 -25.88 -16.51
CA ALA A 114 6.98 -26.06 -15.05
C ALA A 114 8.04 -25.26 -14.24
N VAL A 115 8.98 -24.58 -14.90
CA VAL A 115 10.12 -23.92 -14.23
C VAL A 115 9.82 -22.47 -13.79
N LEU A 116 8.67 -21.90 -14.15
CA LEU A 116 8.39 -20.47 -13.89
C LEU A 116 7.90 -20.11 -12.48
N ARG A 117 7.72 -21.07 -11.56
CA ARG A 117 7.10 -20.80 -10.25
C ARG A 117 7.88 -21.26 -9.01
N ALA A 118 9.18 -21.51 -9.14
CA ALA A 118 10.02 -21.75 -7.97
C ALA A 118 11.33 -20.96 -8.09
N ASN A 119 11.39 -19.80 -7.44
CA ASN A 119 12.65 -19.13 -7.07
C ASN A 119 13.63 -18.86 -8.25
N SER A 120 13.11 -18.45 -9.41
CA SER A 120 13.86 -18.36 -10.67
C SER A 120 14.87 -17.21 -10.75
N GLU A 121 14.75 -16.16 -9.94
CA GLU A 121 15.69 -15.03 -9.99
C GLU A 121 17.13 -15.45 -9.66
N SER A 122 17.33 -16.31 -8.66
CA SER A 122 18.66 -16.76 -8.24
C SER A 122 19.30 -17.75 -9.23
N GLN A 123 18.52 -18.62 -9.87
CA GLN A 123 19.04 -19.56 -10.86
C GLN A 123 19.43 -18.89 -12.17
N VAL A 124 18.60 -17.96 -12.69
CA VAL A 124 18.91 -17.24 -13.94
C VAL A 124 20.09 -16.31 -13.77
N GLN A 125 20.23 -15.64 -12.61
CA GLN A 125 21.39 -14.81 -12.30
C GLN A 125 22.68 -15.63 -12.17
N THR A 126 22.60 -16.82 -11.57
CA THR A 126 23.77 -17.72 -11.46
C THR A 126 24.21 -18.22 -12.84
N GLN A 127 23.26 -18.65 -13.69
CA GLN A 127 23.56 -19.08 -15.06
C GLN A 127 24.12 -17.93 -15.91
N ALA A 128 23.57 -16.73 -15.80
CA ALA A 128 24.07 -15.55 -16.51
C ALA A 128 25.50 -15.18 -16.04
N ALA A 129 25.77 -15.23 -14.73
CA ALA A 129 27.10 -14.96 -14.18
C ALA A 129 28.13 -16.01 -14.62
N GLU A 130 27.77 -17.29 -14.68
CA GLU A 130 28.64 -18.36 -15.18
C GLU A 130 28.93 -18.23 -16.68
N TYR A 131 27.92 -17.95 -17.49
CA TYR A 131 28.08 -17.70 -18.92
C TYR A 131 29.00 -16.51 -19.19
N LEU A 132 28.81 -15.41 -18.47
CA LEU A 132 29.66 -14.22 -18.58
C LEU A 132 31.10 -14.50 -18.10
N ARG A 133 31.30 -15.34 -17.08
CA ARG A 133 32.65 -15.79 -16.64
C ARG A 133 33.33 -16.67 -17.69
N GLY A 134 32.60 -17.58 -18.33
CA GLY A 134 33.13 -18.41 -19.41
C GLY A 134 33.63 -17.57 -20.58
N ARG A 135 32.80 -16.64 -21.06
CA ARG A 135 33.17 -15.69 -22.12
C ARG A 135 34.27 -14.72 -21.71
N ALA A 136 34.29 -14.27 -20.45
CA ALA A 136 35.36 -13.41 -19.94
C ALA A 136 36.74 -14.11 -19.97
N ARG A 137 36.79 -15.44 -19.73
CA ARG A 137 38.02 -16.23 -19.82
C ARG A 137 38.46 -16.45 -21.27
N GLU A 138 37.53 -16.79 -22.16
CA GLU A 138 37.82 -16.95 -23.59
C GLU A 138 38.31 -15.66 -24.25
N LEU A 139 37.70 -14.53 -23.91
CA LEU A 139 38.02 -13.21 -24.50
C LEU A 139 39.05 -12.42 -23.68
N SER A 140 39.54 -12.96 -22.56
CA SER A 140 40.44 -12.28 -21.60
C SER A 140 39.95 -10.89 -21.13
N SER A 141 38.64 -10.68 -21.09
CA SER A 141 38.04 -9.37 -20.82
C SER A 141 37.83 -9.15 -19.32
N ARG A 142 38.58 -8.19 -18.76
CA ARG A 142 38.45 -7.77 -17.35
C ARG A 142 37.09 -7.15 -17.03
N VAL A 143 36.47 -6.48 -18.01
CA VAL A 143 35.16 -5.83 -17.87
C VAL A 143 34.06 -6.87 -17.71
N LEU A 144 34.08 -7.94 -18.53
CA LEU A 144 33.10 -9.03 -18.43
C LEU A 144 33.25 -9.81 -17.11
N SER A 145 34.48 -10.00 -16.64
CA SER A 145 34.72 -10.65 -15.34
C SER A 145 34.20 -9.82 -14.16
N ALA A 146 34.37 -8.49 -14.20
CA ALA A 146 33.83 -7.58 -13.18
C ALA A 146 32.29 -7.52 -13.21
N LEU A 147 31.70 -7.52 -14.41
CA LEU A 147 30.24 -7.57 -14.58
C LEU A 147 29.65 -8.87 -14.05
N ALA A 148 30.29 -10.01 -14.32
CA ALA A 148 29.84 -11.31 -13.81
C ALA A 148 29.94 -11.42 -12.28
N GLY A 149 30.88 -10.69 -11.65
CA GLY A 149 30.93 -10.55 -10.19
C GLY A 149 29.71 -9.78 -9.66
N ARG A 150 29.38 -8.64 -10.26
CA ARG A 150 28.25 -7.80 -9.85
C ARG A 150 26.88 -8.43 -10.10
N VAL A 151 26.74 -9.26 -11.14
CA VAL A 151 25.50 -9.99 -11.43
C VAL A 151 25.27 -11.14 -10.44
N ALA A 152 26.35 -11.67 -9.84
CA ALA A 152 26.25 -12.70 -8.81
C ALA A 152 25.88 -12.14 -7.43
N ASP A 153 26.16 -10.87 -7.17
CA ASP A 153 25.77 -10.19 -5.93
C ASP A 153 24.32 -9.70 -6.01
N ASP A 154 23.44 -10.17 -5.11
CA ASP A 154 22.05 -9.70 -5.03
C ASP A 154 22.00 -8.23 -4.58
N PRO A 155 21.69 -7.27 -5.49
CA PRO A 155 21.72 -5.84 -5.18
C PRO A 155 20.62 -5.44 -4.18
N PHE A 156 19.61 -6.29 -3.98
CA PHE A 156 18.48 -6.04 -3.09
C PHE A 156 18.61 -6.74 -1.74
N ARG A 157 19.72 -7.41 -1.45
CA ARG A 157 19.92 -8.10 -0.16
C ARG A 157 19.69 -7.18 1.04
N LYS A 158 20.14 -5.93 0.96
CA LYS A 158 19.93 -4.91 2.00
C LYS A 158 18.45 -4.49 2.10
N VAL A 159 17.77 -4.35 0.97
CA VAL A 159 16.34 -3.99 0.92
C VAL A 159 15.47 -5.12 1.45
N LYS A 160 15.73 -6.37 1.04
CA LYS A 160 15.07 -7.58 1.56
C LYS A 160 15.27 -7.72 3.07
N LYS A 161 16.45 -7.35 3.59
CA LYS A 161 16.71 -7.31 5.04
C LYS A 161 15.87 -6.23 5.74
N MET A 162 15.85 -5.01 5.22
CA MET A 162 15.01 -3.93 5.79
C MET A 162 13.52 -4.28 5.78
N ILE A 163 13.01 -4.91 4.72
CA ILE A 163 11.61 -5.35 4.63
C ILE A 163 11.31 -6.41 5.69
N LYS A 164 12.22 -7.39 5.88
CA LYS A 164 12.07 -8.40 6.94
C LYS A 164 12.10 -7.77 8.34
N ASP A 165 13.01 -6.82 8.58
CA ASP A 165 13.11 -6.13 9.87
C ASP A 165 11.84 -5.31 10.17
N LEU A 166 11.22 -4.69 9.14
CA LEU A 166 9.94 -3.97 9.26
C LEU A 166 8.76 -4.90 9.53
N LEU A 167 8.72 -6.07 8.89
CA LEU A 167 7.69 -7.08 9.14
C LEU A 167 7.75 -7.62 10.57
N VAL A 168 8.96 -7.85 11.09
CA VAL A 168 9.15 -8.30 12.49
C VAL A 168 8.65 -7.24 13.47
N ARG A 169 9.01 -5.96 13.25
CA ARG A 169 8.54 -4.85 14.09
C ARG A 169 7.02 -4.70 14.07
N LEU A 170 6.39 -4.77 12.89
CA LEU A 170 4.94 -4.68 12.76
C LEU A 170 4.22 -5.86 13.43
N MET A 171 4.83 -7.05 13.46
CA MET A 171 4.29 -8.20 14.19
C MET A 171 4.41 -8.03 15.71
N GLU A 172 5.54 -7.48 16.20
CA GLU A 172 5.71 -7.16 17.63
C GLU A 172 4.73 -6.07 18.08
N GLU A 173 4.62 -4.97 17.34
CA GLU A 173 3.68 -3.88 17.63
C GLU A 173 2.22 -4.37 17.65
N ALA A 174 1.84 -5.23 16.70
CA ALA A 174 0.51 -5.82 16.66
C ALA A 174 0.25 -6.77 17.85
N ASN A 175 1.26 -7.49 18.32
CA ASN A 175 1.13 -8.36 19.50
C ASN A 175 1.02 -7.52 20.79
N ASP A 176 1.86 -6.50 20.94
CA ASP A 176 1.82 -5.60 22.10
C ASP A 176 0.49 -4.84 22.17
N GLU A 177 -0.05 -4.38 21.03
CA GLU A 177 -1.36 -3.72 20.99
C GLU A 177 -2.51 -4.70 21.28
N ALA A 178 -2.39 -5.97 20.87
CA ALA A 178 -3.36 -7.01 21.20
C ALA A 178 -3.36 -7.37 22.69
N GLU A 179 -2.18 -7.45 23.33
CA GLU A 179 -2.06 -7.62 24.77
C GLU A 179 -2.61 -6.41 25.53
N HIS A 180 -2.33 -5.19 25.06
CA HIS A 180 -2.80 -3.96 25.69
C HIS A 180 -4.32 -3.79 25.57
N LYS A 181 -4.93 -4.20 24.45
CA LYS A 181 -6.40 -4.24 24.26
C LYS A 181 -7.07 -5.41 24.97
N GLY A 182 -6.37 -6.50 25.25
CA GLY A 182 -6.88 -7.62 26.04
C GLY A 182 -6.90 -7.35 27.56
N TRP A 183 -6.15 -6.34 28.01
CA TRP A 183 -6.06 -5.93 29.41
C TRP A 183 -7.06 -4.82 29.81
N CYS A 184 -7.54 -4.02 28.85
CA CYS A 184 -8.59 -3.00 29.04
C CYS A 184 -10.00 -3.60 28.94
#